data_AF-A0A9D6TAZ4-F1
#
_entry.id   AF-A0A9D6TAZ4-F1
#
_cell.length_a   1.000
_cell.length_b   1.000
_cell.length_c   1.000
_cell.angle_alpha   90.00
_cell.angle_beta   90.00
_cell.angle_gamma   90.00
#
_symmetry.space_group_name_H-M   'P 1'
#
loop_
_entity.id
_entity.type
_entity.pdbx_description
1 polymer ?
#
loop_
_entity_poly.entity_id
_entity_poly.type
_entity_poly.pdbx_seq_one_letter_code
_entity_poly.pdbx_strand_id
1 'polypeptide(L)'
;MSKVAEPSIRVHIDPTNPGQFFACCGLLELAHRLWSGAEGWFEEQGLHFLVRPTLVISDFGAAGLINKFARCSLTNTMTETQLKRRDELASMPKKSREKDSALEAEKKALDTLWREAPILLHEPFHIRLDWFIDERAGGDAFKTWAGQQSVVEIARGMKAPLLAEDWSTIAPEHWLEKSTNSDCLPFNFDSDLGGMGSDRDVGFSFDPLGIQVRTRPLVELLAFIGLQRFRPARVVTENRYRFSLWSDPLVPEVAAPAACCLLKSPGSRTFEFRLLYRTKYLKSFLPANPIGGNR
;
A
#
# COMPACT_ATOMS: atom_id res chain seq x y z
N MET A 1 -3.22 -28.23 26.72
CA MET A 1 -3.51 -27.68 25.38
C MET A 1 -4.10 -26.30 25.58
N SER A 2 -3.30 -25.26 25.39
CA SER A 2 -3.77 -23.87 25.45
C SER A 2 -4.81 -23.67 24.34
N LYS A 3 -6.03 -23.23 24.68
CA LYS A 3 -7.00 -22.80 23.67
C LYS A 3 -6.33 -21.68 22.87
N VAL A 4 -6.09 -21.94 21.58
CA VAL A 4 -5.63 -20.93 20.65
C VAL A 4 -6.67 -19.82 20.68
N ALA A 5 -6.28 -18.59 21.08
CA ALA A 5 -7.19 -17.46 21.12
C ALA A 5 -7.74 -17.21 19.71
N GLU A 6 -9.04 -16.93 19.61
CA GLU A 6 -9.70 -16.67 18.33
C GLU A 6 -9.08 -15.43 17.65
N PRO A 7 -8.93 -15.46 16.32
CA PRO A 7 -8.42 -14.33 15.55
C PRO A 7 -9.36 -13.14 15.69
N SER A 8 -8.81 -11.95 15.90
CA SER A 8 -9.60 -10.73 16.06
C SER A 8 -9.99 -10.08 14.74
N ILE A 9 -9.27 -10.42 13.67
CA ILE A 9 -9.55 -10.00 12.30
C ILE A 9 -9.34 -11.22 11.39
N ARG A 10 -10.29 -11.43 10.48
CA ARG A 10 -10.22 -12.44 9.42
C ARG A 10 -10.62 -11.78 8.10
N VAL A 11 -9.73 -11.80 7.12
CA VAL A 11 -9.91 -11.13 5.83
C VAL A 11 -9.86 -12.17 4.71
N HIS A 12 -10.80 -12.13 3.77
CA HIS A 12 -10.71 -12.95 2.57
C HIS A 12 -9.68 -12.36 1.60
N ILE A 13 -8.88 -13.21 0.97
CA ILE A 13 -7.82 -12.82 0.05
C ILE A 13 -7.79 -13.74 -1.16
N ASP A 14 -7.62 -13.14 -2.34
CA ASP A 14 -7.10 -13.80 -3.54
C ASP A 14 -5.55 -13.73 -3.54
N PRO A 15 -4.83 -14.84 -3.29
CA PRO A 15 -3.37 -14.84 -3.26
C PRO A 15 -2.74 -14.65 -4.66
N THR A 16 -3.52 -14.71 -5.73
CA THR A 16 -3.07 -14.33 -7.08
C THR A 16 -3.06 -12.83 -7.29
N ASN A 17 -3.67 -12.05 -6.40
CA ASN A 17 -3.57 -10.59 -6.39
C ASN A 17 -2.45 -10.12 -5.43
N PRO A 18 -1.24 -9.78 -5.92
CA PRO A 18 -0.14 -9.33 -5.07
C PRO A 18 -0.51 -8.08 -4.24
N GLY A 19 -1.38 -7.20 -4.76
CA GLY A 19 -1.88 -6.05 -4.00
C GLY A 19 -2.59 -6.48 -2.72
N GLN A 20 -3.47 -7.48 -2.80
CA GLN A 20 -4.15 -8.00 -1.61
C GLN A 20 -3.18 -8.67 -0.63
N PHE A 21 -2.17 -9.40 -1.11
CA PHE A 21 -1.13 -9.97 -0.24
C PHE A 21 -0.37 -8.88 0.54
N PHE A 22 0.08 -7.82 -0.14
CA PHE A 22 0.75 -6.71 0.54
C PHE A 22 -0.21 -5.91 1.42
N ALA A 23 -1.50 -5.87 1.09
CA ALA A 23 -2.52 -5.29 1.96
C ALA A 23 -2.66 -6.05 3.29
N CYS A 24 -2.65 -7.39 3.27
CA CYS A 24 -2.58 -8.21 4.48
C CYS A 24 -1.33 -7.89 5.31
N CYS A 25 -0.18 -7.72 4.65
CA CYS A 25 1.07 -7.32 5.31
C CYS A 25 0.97 -5.94 5.97
N GLY A 26 0.34 -4.97 5.29
CA GLY A 26 0.10 -3.64 5.84
C GLY A 26 -0.87 -3.65 7.01
N LEU A 27 -1.93 -4.47 6.94
CA LEU A 27 -2.86 -4.69 8.05
C LEU A 27 -2.15 -5.23 9.29
N LEU A 28 -1.25 -6.21 9.11
CA LEU A 28 -0.45 -6.77 10.20
C LEU A 28 0.48 -5.71 10.82
N GLU A 29 1.14 -4.87 10.01
CA GLU A 29 1.99 -3.77 10.52
C GLU A 29 1.16 -2.76 11.34
N LEU A 30 -0.02 -2.36 10.86
CA LEU A 30 -0.91 -1.44 11.59
C LEU A 30 -1.42 -2.05 12.90
N ALA A 31 -1.88 -3.31 12.86
CA ALA A 31 -2.36 -4.03 14.03
C ALA A 31 -1.25 -4.19 15.07
N HIS A 32 -0.05 -4.57 14.65
CA HIS A 32 1.09 -4.74 15.54
C HIS A 32 1.45 -3.45 16.27
N ARG A 33 1.43 -2.31 15.57
CA ARG A 33 1.68 -0.99 16.17
C ARG A 33 0.58 -0.57 17.12
N LEU A 34 -0.67 -0.75 16.72
CA LEU A 34 -1.82 -0.31 17.52
C LEU A 34 -2.00 -1.15 18.79
N TRP A 35 -1.76 -2.45 18.71
CA TRP A 35 -1.99 -3.39 19.82
C TRP A 35 -0.72 -3.67 20.64
N SER A 36 0.39 -2.96 20.37
CA SER A 36 1.69 -3.20 21.00
C SER A 36 2.17 -4.65 20.84
N GLY A 37 1.87 -5.26 19.69
CA GLY A 37 2.19 -6.64 19.37
C GLY A 37 1.00 -7.39 18.78
N ALA A 38 1.08 -7.69 17.48
CA ALA A 38 0.16 -8.56 16.78
C ALA A 38 0.93 -9.58 15.94
N GLU A 39 0.29 -10.71 15.71
CA GLU A 39 0.76 -11.80 14.86
C GLU A 39 -0.32 -12.12 13.82
N GLY A 40 0.12 -12.47 12.62
CA GLY A 40 -0.78 -12.80 11.51
C GLY A 40 -0.29 -13.99 10.71
N TRP A 41 -1.21 -14.66 10.02
CA TRP A 41 -0.95 -15.87 9.22
C TRP A 41 -2.03 -16.11 8.19
N PHE A 42 -1.74 -17.00 7.23
CA PHE A 42 -2.68 -17.43 6.20
C PHE A 42 -3.25 -18.82 6.52
N GLU A 43 -4.56 -18.99 6.39
CA GLU A 43 -5.27 -20.28 6.56
C GLU A 43 -6.07 -20.68 5.32
N GLU A 44 -6.63 -21.89 5.37
CA GLU A 44 -7.56 -22.42 4.36
C GLU A 44 -6.99 -22.35 2.95
N GLN A 45 -5.78 -22.90 2.81
CA GLN A 45 -5.04 -22.79 1.56
C GLN A 45 -4.94 -21.31 1.14
N GLY A 46 -4.58 -20.46 2.10
CA GLY A 46 -4.30 -19.03 1.96
C GLY A 46 -5.40 -18.20 1.29
N LEU A 47 -6.65 -18.60 1.48
CA LEU A 47 -7.82 -17.79 1.11
C LEU A 47 -8.23 -16.83 2.24
N HIS A 48 -7.69 -17.03 3.44
CA HIS A 48 -7.92 -16.14 4.57
C HIS A 48 -6.61 -15.68 5.19
N PHE A 49 -6.55 -14.39 5.52
CA PHE A 49 -5.51 -13.82 6.36
C PHE A 49 -6.09 -13.45 7.72
N LEU A 50 -5.41 -13.86 8.78
CA LEU A 50 -5.87 -13.70 10.15
C LEU A 50 -4.87 -12.85 10.93
N VAL A 51 -5.40 -12.05 11.86
CA VAL A 51 -4.59 -11.23 12.76
C VAL A 51 -5.16 -11.35 14.17
N ARG A 52 -4.27 -11.51 15.15
CA ARG A 52 -4.61 -11.47 16.58
C ARG A 52 -3.57 -10.69 17.37
N PRO A 53 -3.93 -10.12 18.53
CA PRO A 53 -2.94 -9.53 19.41
C PRO A 53 -2.11 -10.63 20.08
N THR A 54 -0.84 -10.33 20.33
CA THR A 54 0.09 -11.20 21.09
C THR A 54 -0.19 -11.19 22.59
N LEU A 55 -0.85 -10.14 23.07
CA LEU A 55 -1.21 -9.93 24.46
C LEU A 55 -2.71 -9.69 24.58
N VAL A 56 -3.31 -10.11 25.70
CA VAL A 56 -4.71 -9.78 26.00
C VAL A 56 -4.78 -8.32 26.43
N ILE A 57 -5.20 -7.44 25.52
CA ILE A 57 -5.47 -6.02 25.78
C ILE A 57 -6.98 -5.76 25.74
N SER A 58 -7.46 -4.59 26.14
CA SER A 58 -8.91 -4.28 26.14
C SER A 58 -9.41 -3.57 24.87
N ASP A 59 -8.51 -2.89 24.14
CA ASP A 59 -8.82 -2.11 22.93
C ASP A 59 -8.18 -2.78 21.69
N PHE A 60 -8.70 -3.95 21.31
CA PHE A 60 -8.32 -4.66 20.09
C PHE A 60 -9.56 -5.04 19.27
N GLY A 61 -9.36 -5.27 17.98
CA GLY A 61 -10.42 -5.71 17.08
C GLY A 61 -10.53 -4.89 15.79
N ALA A 62 -11.28 -5.43 14.86
CA ALA A 62 -11.41 -4.91 13.51
C ALA A 62 -11.94 -3.47 13.46
N ALA A 63 -13.06 -3.20 14.14
CA ALA A 63 -13.72 -1.89 14.15
C ALA A 63 -12.82 -0.79 14.72
N GLY A 64 -12.14 -1.05 15.84
CA GLY A 64 -11.21 -0.11 16.45
C GLY A 64 -10.03 0.22 15.54
N LEU A 65 -9.45 -0.80 14.90
CA LEU A 65 -8.33 -0.62 13.97
C LEU A 65 -8.74 0.20 12.76
N ILE A 66 -9.80 -0.18 12.05
CA ILE A 66 -10.20 0.49 10.82
C ILE A 66 -10.65 1.94 11.08
N ASN A 67 -11.33 2.20 12.20
CA ASN A 67 -11.72 3.55 12.60
C ASN A 67 -10.50 4.43 12.93
N LYS A 68 -9.52 3.91 13.68
CA LYS A 68 -8.28 4.66 13.96
C LYS A 68 -7.47 4.88 12.68
N PHE A 69 -7.43 3.91 11.77
CA PHE A 69 -6.76 4.05 10.47
C PHE A 69 -7.45 5.09 9.58
N ALA A 70 -8.78 5.05 9.47
CA ALA A 70 -9.56 6.04 8.74
C ALA A 70 -9.37 7.47 9.25
N ARG A 71 -9.17 7.64 10.57
CA ARG A 71 -9.09 8.95 11.23
C ARG A 71 -7.68 9.45 11.51
N CYS A 72 -6.65 8.61 11.40
CA CYS A 72 -5.27 9.05 11.66
C CYS A 72 -4.86 10.16 10.69
N SER A 73 -4.00 11.08 11.15
CA SER A 73 -3.45 12.10 10.27
C SER A 73 -2.47 11.48 9.28
N LEU A 74 -2.53 11.92 8.01
CA LEU A 74 -1.64 11.51 6.93
C LEU A 74 -1.06 12.74 6.24
N THR A 75 0.23 12.92 6.38
CA THR A 75 1.00 14.03 5.78
C THR A 75 2.21 13.48 5.06
N ASN A 76 2.92 14.32 4.32
CA ASN A 76 4.32 14.03 3.99
C ASN A 76 5.24 14.63 5.06
N THR A 77 6.56 14.51 4.89
CA THR A 77 7.57 15.07 5.81
C THR A 77 7.88 16.55 5.59
N MET A 78 7.13 17.27 4.75
CA MET A 78 7.34 18.71 4.62
C MET A 78 6.99 19.42 5.92
N THR A 79 7.80 20.41 6.31
CA THR A 79 7.50 21.24 7.47
C THR A 79 6.36 22.22 7.16
N GLU A 80 5.69 22.72 8.20
CA GLU A 80 4.64 23.75 8.05
C GLU A 80 5.16 24.98 7.30
N THR A 81 6.40 25.39 7.56
CA THR A 81 7.06 26.49 6.84
C THR A 81 7.22 26.20 5.35
N GLN A 82 7.63 24.97 4.99
CA GLN A 82 7.76 24.58 3.58
C GLN A 82 6.41 24.52 2.87
N LEU A 83 5.37 24.01 3.54
CA LEU A 83 4.01 23.96 3.00
C LEU A 83 3.46 25.36 2.75
N LYS A 84 3.53 26.23 3.76
CA LYS A 84 3.10 27.63 3.64
C LYS A 84 3.84 28.36 2.53
N ARG A 85 5.17 28.19 2.45
CA ARG A 85 5.99 28.81 1.40
C ARG A 85 5.62 28.31 0.00
N ARG A 86 5.33 27.01 -0.13
CA ARG A 86 4.87 26.43 -1.40
C ARG A 86 3.54 27.03 -1.84
N ASP A 87 2.60 27.18 -0.90
CA ASP A 87 1.27 27.76 -1.17
C ASP A 87 1.39 29.24 -1.56
N GLU A 88 2.21 30.02 -0.86
CA GLU A 88 2.54 31.41 -1.22
C GLU A 88 3.06 31.51 -2.67
N LEU A 89 4.05 30.68 -3.04
CA LEU A 89 4.61 30.66 -4.39
C LEU A 89 3.63 30.14 -5.46
N ALA A 90 2.67 29.29 -5.07
CA ALA A 90 1.61 28.80 -5.94
C ALA A 90 0.55 29.87 -6.21
N SER A 91 0.24 30.72 -5.22
CA SER A 91 -0.70 31.84 -5.36
C SER A 91 -0.12 33.04 -6.13
N MET A 92 1.20 33.14 -6.28
CA MET A 92 1.83 34.20 -7.07
C MET A 92 1.52 34.08 -8.58
N PRO A 93 1.26 35.20 -9.29
CA PRO A 93 1.10 35.17 -10.74
C PRO A 93 2.32 34.56 -11.42
N LYS A 94 2.10 33.56 -12.29
CA LYS A 94 3.16 32.83 -13.00
C LYS A 94 4.17 33.77 -13.69
N LYS A 95 3.69 34.82 -14.36
CA LYS A 95 4.52 35.84 -15.03
C LYS A 95 5.44 36.62 -14.09
N SER A 96 5.04 36.81 -12.83
CA SER A 96 5.86 37.52 -11.84
C SER A 96 6.93 36.59 -11.27
N ARG A 97 6.57 35.32 -11.04
CA ARG A 97 7.49 34.30 -10.53
C ARG A 97 8.56 33.92 -11.56
N GLU A 98 8.20 33.76 -12.83
CA GLU A 98 9.15 33.40 -13.91
C GLU A 98 10.21 34.49 -14.19
N LYS A 99 9.95 35.75 -13.80
CA LYS A 99 10.94 36.83 -13.91
C LYS A 99 12.06 36.71 -12.88
N ASP A 100 11.80 36.01 -11.78
CA ASP A 100 12.77 35.75 -10.73
C ASP A 100 13.16 34.26 -10.77
N SER A 101 14.34 33.98 -11.32
CA SER A 101 14.83 32.62 -11.46
C SER A 101 14.99 31.89 -10.13
N ALA A 102 15.22 32.62 -9.03
CA ALA A 102 15.32 32.02 -7.70
C ALA A 102 13.94 31.59 -7.18
N LEU A 103 12.91 32.41 -7.36
CA LEU A 103 11.53 32.05 -6.95
C LEU A 103 10.97 30.87 -7.75
N GLU A 104 11.24 30.80 -9.06
CA GLU A 104 10.82 29.67 -9.89
C GLU A 104 11.56 28.39 -9.48
N ALA A 105 12.86 28.47 -9.23
CA ALA A 105 13.66 27.33 -8.76
C ALA A 105 13.20 26.84 -7.38
N GLU A 106 12.93 27.76 -6.44
CA GLU A 106 12.41 27.44 -5.11
C GLU A 106 11.05 26.73 -5.20
N LYS A 107 10.12 27.26 -6.01
CA LYS A 107 8.83 26.62 -6.21
C LYS A 107 8.99 25.22 -6.78
N LYS A 108 9.83 25.05 -7.81
CA LYS A 108 10.08 23.74 -8.43
C LYS A 108 10.64 22.73 -7.42
N ALA A 109 11.54 23.17 -6.54
CA ALA A 109 12.07 22.34 -5.46
C ALA A 109 10.97 21.93 -4.46
N LEU A 110 10.14 22.87 -4.01
CA LEU A 110 9.04 22.60 -3.08
C LEU A 110 7.93 21.73 -3.69
N ASP A 111 7.60 21.92 -4.97
CA ASP A 111 6.64 21.07 -5.68
C ASP A 111 7.19 19.65 -5.88
N THR A 112 8.50 19.50 -6.07
CA THR A 112 9.16 18.19 -6.11
C THR A 112 9.12 17.52 -4.74
N LEU A 113 9.47 18.26 -3.69
CA LEU A 113 9.40 17.77 -2.32
C LEU A 113 7.97 17.36 -1.94
N TRP A 114 6.95 18.13 -2.34
CA TRP A 114 5.55 17.76 -2.10
C TRP A 114 5.19 16.40 -2.69
N ARG A 115 5.58 16.17 -3.94
CA ARG A 115 5.21 14.96 -4.69
C ARG A 115 5.95 13.72 -4.23
N GLU A 116 7.17 13.87 -3.70
CA GLU A 116 8.11 12.76 -3.49
C GLU A 116 8.58 12.60 -2.04
N ALA A 117 8.23 13.51 -1.14
CA ALA A 117 8.58 13.37 0.27
C ALA A 117 7.93 12.11 0.88
N PRO A 118 8.63 11.44 1.82
CA PRO A 118 8.06 10.37 2.63
C PRO A 118 6.71 10.71 3.23
N ILE A 119 5.86 9.69 3.36
CA ILE A 119 4.56 9.80 4.00
C ILE A 119 4.67 9.47 5.48
N LEU A 120 3.94 10.20 6.32
CA LEU A 120 3.81 9.97 7.74
C LEU A 120 2.36 9.62 8.04
N LEU A 121 2.14 8.45 8.64
CA LEU A 121 0.92 8.20 9.40
C LEU A 121 1.26 8.50 10.87
N HIS A 122 0.56 9.49 11.42
CA HIS A 122 0.78 9.96 12.78
C HIS A 122 0.14 9.00 13.80
N GLU A 123 -0.20 9.51 14.98
CA GLU A 123 -0.92 8.75 16.00
C GLU A 123 -2.16 8.06 15.42
N PRO A 124 -2.43 6.79 15.77
CA PRO A 124 -1.70 5.96 16.75
C PRO A 124 -0.56 5.10 16.16
N PHE A 125 -0.28 5.18 14.86
CA PHE A 125 0.62 4.22 14.20
C PHE A 125 2.08 4.65 14.18
N HIS A 126 2.33 5.96 14.11
CA HIS A 126 3.68 6.55 14.09
C HIS A 126 4.61 5.85 13.08
N ILE A 127 4.15 5.71 11.83
CA ILE A 127 4.90 5.05 10.76
C ILE A 127 5.30 6.05 9.67
N ARG A 128 6.58 6.00 9.31
CA ARG A 128 7.13 6.68 8.13
C ARG A 128 7.20 5.69 6.98
N LEU A 129 6.66 6.10 5.84
CA LEU A 129 6.66 5.36 4.59
C LEU A 129 7.58 6.07 3.61
N ASP A 130 8.79 5.54 3.44
CA ASP A 130 9.85 6.10 2.59
C ASP A 130 10.52 5.03 1.72
N TRP A 131 9.93 3.85 1.66
CA TRP A 131 10.48 2.73 0.93
C TRP A 131 10.77 2.99 -0.55
N PHE A 132 10.05 3.92 -1.16
CA PHE A 132 10.14 4.29 -2.57
C PHE A 132 11.28 5.28 -2.87
N ILE A 133 11.99 5.75 -1.85
CA ILE A 133 13.24 6.52 -1.95
C ILE A 133 14.42 5.84 -1.24
N ASP A 134 14.19 4.74 -0.51
CA ASP A 134 15.24 3.97 0.14
C ASP A 134 15.91 2.99 -0.84
N GLU A 135 17.05 3.40 -1.40
CA GLU A 135 17.83 2.57 -2.32
C GLU A 135 18.30 1.25 -1.69
N ARG A 136 18.48 1.19 -0.36
CA ARG A 136 18.89 -0.06 0.32
C ARG A 136 17.77 -1.09 0.33
N ALA A 137 16.52 -0.65 0.38
CA ALA A 137 15.33 -1.49 0.36
C ALA A 137 14.74 -1.69 -1.05
N GLY A 138 15.50 -1.38 -2.10
CA GLY A 138 15.08 -1.56 -3.50
C GLY A 138 14.55 -0.29 -4.19
N GLY A 139 14.56 0.86 -3.50
CA GLY A 139 14.30 2.18 -4.06
C GLY A 139 12.98 2.26 -4.83
N ASP A 140 13.07 2.75 -6.07
CA ASP A 140 11.92 2.99 -6.94
C ASP A 140 11.37 1.72 -7.63
N ALA A 141 11.89 0.53 -7.30
CA ALA A 141 11.54 -0.71 -7.99
C ALA A 141 10.01 -0.93 -8.03
N PHE A 142 9.34 -0.74 -6.90
CA PHE A 142 7.88 -0.86 -6.75
C PHE A 142 7.15 0.48 -6.79
N LYS A 143 7.85 1.60 -7.05
CA LYS A 143 7.21 2.90 -7.26
C LYS A 143 6.35 2.82 -8.52
N THR A 144 5.04 3.04 -8.36
CA THR A 144 4.03 2.93 -9.41
C THR A 144 3.49 4.28 -9.86
N TRP A 145 3.99 5.39 -9.33
CA TRP A 145 3.63 6.75 -9.73
C TRP A 145 4.82 7.48 -10.38
N ALA A 146 4.52 8.43 -11.27
CA ALA A 146 5.54 9.16 -12.02
C ALA A 146 5.06 10.55 -12.48
N GLY A 147 6.00 11.35 -13.01
CA GLY A 147 5.69 12.65 -13.60
C GLY A 147 5.19 13.68 -12.58
N GLN A 148 3.99 14.22 -12.81
CA GLN A 148 3.37 15.20 -11.91
C GLN A 148 2.52 14.57 -10.79
N GLN A 149 2.44 13.23 -10.72
CA GLN A 149 1.71 12.55 -9.66
C GLN A 149 2.38 12.76 -8.30
N SER A 150 1.56 12.95 -7.26
CA SER A 150 1.99 13.17 -5.89
C SER A 150 1.66 11.96 -5.02
N VAL A 151 2.68 11.38 -4.36
CA VAL A 151 2.49 10.23 -3.46
C VAL A 151 1.51 10.55 -2.33
N VAL A 152 1.57 11.77 -1.79
CA VAL A 152 0.67 12.21 -0.70
C VAL A 152 -0.77 12.42 -1.19
N GLU A 153 -0.96 12.89 -2.42
CA GLU A 153 -2.31 13.06 -2.99
C GLU A 153 -2.95 11.71 -3.30
N ILE A 154 -2.19 10.76 -3.86
CA ILE A 154 -2.67 9.38 -4.08
C ILE A 154 -3.05 8.73 -2.75
N ALA A 155 -2.17 8.81 -1.74
CA ALA A 155 -2.45 8.24 -0.42
C ALA A 155 -3.69 8.87 0.24
N ARG A 156 -3.86 10.20 0.14
CA ARG A 156 -5.06 10.89 0.64
C ARG A 156 -6.30 10.50 -0.13
N GLY A 157 -6.21 10.38 -1.45
CA GLY A 157 -7.31 9.93 -2.31
C GLY A 157 -7.79 8.52 -1.98
N MET A 158 -6.87 7.60 -1.70
CA MET A 158 -7.21 6.25 -1.25
C MET A 158 -7.70 6.20 0.20
N LYS A 159 -7.31 7.16 1.05
CA LYS A 159 -7.80 7.26 2.44
C LYS A 159 -9.17 7.94 2.55
N ALA A 160 -9.53 8.82 1.61
CA ALA A 160 -10.76 9.60 1.69
C ALA A 160 -12.04 8.74 1.81
N PRO A 161 -12.22 7.64 1.05
CA PRO A 161 -13.39 6.78 1.21
C PRO A 161 -13.46 6.08 2.58
N LEU A 162 -12.32 5.83 3.23
CA LEU A 162 -12.28 5.27 4.58
C LEU A 162 -12.81 6.25 5.62
N LEU A 163 -12.65 7.56 5.38
CA LEU A 163 -13.16 8.61 6.25
C LEU A 163 -14.63 8.95 5.97
N ALA A 164 -15.05 8.88 4.70
CA ALA A 164 -16.39 9.24 4.25
C ALA A 164 -17.45 8.18 4.59
N GLU A 165 -17.05 6.91 4.67
CA GLU A 165 -17.94 5.78 4.96
C GLU A 165 -17.59 5.15 6.30
N ASP A 166 -18.57 4.49 6.95
CA ASP A 166 -18.31 3.73 8.17
C ASP A 166 -17.84 2.31 7.85
N TRP A 167 -16.53 2.15 7.68
CA TRP A 167 -15.90 0.86 7.40
C TRP A 167 -15.98 -0.13 8.57
N SER A 168 -16.34 0.32 9.78
CA SER A 168 -16.53 -0.58 10.91
C SER A 168 -17.81 -1.41 10.82
N THR A 169 -18.74 -1.02 9.94
CA THR A 169 -19.96 -1.80 9.64
C THR A 169 -19.74 -2.92 8.62
N ILE A 170 -18.60 -2.92 7.94
CA ILE A 170 -18.27 -3.91 6.91
C ILE A 170 -17.51 -5.05 7.58
N ALA A 171 -18.01 -6.26 7.41
CA ALA A 171 -17.37 -7.46 7.92
C ALA A 171 -15.92 -7.54 7.39
N PRO A 172 -14.92 -7.82 8.24
CA PRO A 172 -13.51 -7.79 7.84
C PRO A 172 -13.17 -8.70 6.66
N GLU A 173 -13.95 -9.76 6.46
CA GLU A 173 -13.83 -10.69 5.35
C GLU A 173 -13.96 -9.97 3.99
N HIS A 174 -14.77 -8.90 3.92
CA HIS A 174 -15.04 -8.17 2.68
C HIS A 174 -14.20 -6.89 2.51
N TRP A 175 -13.27 -6.61 3.43
CA TRP A 175 -12.47 -5.39 3.41
C TRP A 175 -11.66 -5.20 2.13
N LEU A 176 -11.06 -6.27 1.59
CA LEU A 176 -10.23 -6.20 0.38
C LEU A 176 -11.04 -6.29 -0.92
N GLU A 177 -12.33 -6.62 -0.84
CA GLU A 177 -13.23 -6.73 -2.01
C GLU A 177 -13.99 -5.43 -2.27
N LYS A 178 -14.17 -4.61 -1.23
CA LYS A 178 -14.94 -3.37 -1.32
C LYS A 178 -14.29 -2.37 -2.28
N SER A 179 -14.99 -2.11 -3.37
CA SER A 179 -14.66 -1.07 -4.33
C SER A 179 -15.39 0.23 -4.07
N THR A 180 -14.77 1.36 -4.39
CA THR A 180 -15.37 2.69 -4.36
C THR A 180 -15.16 3.37 -5.71
N ASN A 181 -16.09 4.23 -6.11
CA ASN A 181 -15.83 5.18 -7.19
C ASN A 181 -14.93 6.28 -6.62
N SER A 182 -13.78 6.52 -7.23
CA SER A 182 -12.87 7.59 -6.82
C SER A 182 -12.39 8.32 -8.05
N ASP A 183 -12.42 9.64 -8.00
CA ASP A 183 -11.80 10.49 -9.01
C ASP A 183 -10.28 10.64 -8.77
N CYS A 184 -9.76 10.05 -7.69
CA CYS A 184 -8.34 10.02 -7.40
C CYS A 184 -7.64 8.83 -8.07
N LEU A 185 -6.45 9.08 -8.60
CA LEU A 185 -5.60 8.05 -9.16
C LEU A 185 -5.20 7.02 -8.08
N PRO A 186 -5.29 5.70 -8.35
CA PRO A 186 -4.80 4.67 -7.44
C PRO A 186 -3.28 4.52 -7.54
N PHE A 187 -2.68 3.79 -6.59
CA PHE A 187 -1.29 3.35 -6.72
C PHE A 187 -1.12 2.26 -7.78
N ASN A 188 -2.16 1.55 -8.20
CA ASN A 188 -2.08 0.40 -9.12
C ASN A 188 -1.31 -0.81 -8.52
N PHE A 189 -1.41 -1.00 -7.21
CA PHE A 189 -0.99 -2.24 -6.55
C PHE A 189 -2.03 -3.34 -6.71
N ASP A 190 -3.31 -2.99 -6.86
CA ASP A 190 -4.36 -3.96 -7.17
C ASP A 190 -4.17 -4.49 -8.60
N SER A 191 -3.80 -5.77 -8.71
CA SER A 191 -3.53 -6.38 -10.01
C SER A 191 -4.76 -6.55 -10.89
N ASP A 192 -5.96 -6.49 -10.32
CA ASP A 192 -7.19 -6.55 -11.10
C ASP A 192 -7.41 -5.24 -11.86
N LEU A 193 -6.93 -4.12 -11.33
CA LEU A 193 -6.87 -2.84 -12.04
C LEU A 193 -5.74 -2.84 -13.08
N GLY A 194 -4.58 -3.39 -12.71
CA GLY A 194 -3.42 -3.49 -13.59
C GLY A 194 -3.65 -4.39 -14.81
N GLY A 195 -4.37 -5.50 -14.64
CA GLY A 195 -4.68 -6.48 -15.69
C GLY A 195 -5.74 -6.00 -16.71
N MET A 196 -6.51 -4.97 -16.37
CA MET A 196 -7.42 -4.30 -17.32
C MET A 196 -6.69 -3.34 -18.28
N GLY A 197 -5.40 -3.05 -18.03
CA GLY A 197 -4.53 -2.40 -19.00
C GLY A 197 -3.71 -3.45 -19.73
N SER A 198 -4.27 -4.06 -20.77
CA SER A 198 -3.51 -4.99 -21.62
C SER A 198 -2.44 -4.23 -22.41
N ASP A 199 -1.52 -4.93 -23.09
CA ASP A 199 -0.53 -4.32 -24.01
C ASP A 199 -1.18 -3.45 -25.12
N ARG A 200 -2.52 -3.53 -25.29
CA ARG A 200 -3.30 -2.68 -26.21
C ARG A 200 -3.65 -1.31 -25.62
N ASP A 201 -3.51 -1.12 -24.31
CA ASP A 201 -3.95 0.06 -23.55
C ASP A 201 -2.76 0.90 -23.02
N VAL A 202 -1.54 0.57 -23.46
CA VAL A 202 -0.33 1.36 -23.17
C VAL A 202 -0.49 2.75 -23.78
N GLY A 203 -0.67 3.77 -22.93
CA GLY A 203 -0.93 5.15 -23.34
C GLY A 203 -2.40 5.58 -23.26
N PHE A 204 -3.32 4.70 -22.85
CA PHE A 204 -4.72 5.02 -22.65
C PHE A 204 -4.96 5.56 -21.24
N SER A 205 -5.43 6.82 -21.14
CA SER A 205 -5.96 7.39 -19.90
C SER A 205 -7.48 7.35 -19.94
N PHE A 206 -8.12 7.02 -18.83
CA PHE A 206 -9.58 7.08 -18.69
C PHE A 206 -10.08 8.52 -18.49
N ASP A 207 -9.21 9.46 -18.12
CA ASP A 207 -9.56 10.85 -17.83
C ASP A 207 -10.24 11.58 -19.00
N PRO A 208 -9.75 11.49 -20.26
CA PRO A 208 -10.39 12.17 -21.39
C PRO A 208 -11.77 11.60 -21.76
N LEU A 209 -12.11 10.42 -21.25
CA LEU A 209 -13.32 9.67 -21.58
C LEU A 209 -14.37 9.71 -20.47
N GLY A 210 -14.07 10.33 -19.32
CA GLY A 210 -14.99 10.42 -18.19
C GLY A 210 -15.38 9.06 -17.59
N ILE A 211 -14.58 8.01 -17.83
CA ILE A 211 -14.84 6.67 -17.29
C ILE A 211 -14.32 6.61 -15.86
N GLN A 212 -15.22 6.45 -14.90
CA GLN A 212 -14.84 6.25 -13.50
C GLN A 212 -14.25 4.85 -13.29
N VAL A 213 -12.98 4.80 -12.90
CA VAL A 213 -12.33 3.55 -12.50
C VAL A 213 -12.76 3.23 -11.07
N ARG A 214 -13.42 2.08 -10.89
CA ARG A 214 -13.66 1.53 -9.55
C ARG A 214 -12.32 1.11 -8.96
N THR A 215 -12.01 1.58 -7.76
CA THR A 215 -10.76 1.26 -7.06
C THR A 215 -11.07 0.55 -5.75
N ARG A 216 -10.15 -0.27 -5.26
CA ARG A 216 -10.23 -0.88 -3.92
C ARG A 216 -9.30 -0.11 -2.98
N PRO A 217 -9.77 0.99 -2.34
CA PRO A 217 -8.90 1.93 -1.65
C PRO A 217 -8.07 1.29 -0.54
N LEU A 218 -8.66 0.32 0.17
CA LEU A 218 -7.99 -0.37 1.26
C LEU A 218 -6.88 -1.30 0.76
N VAL A 219 -7.05 -1.96 -0.39
CA VAL A 219 -6.00 -2.75 -1.03
C VAL A 219 -4.82 -1.85 -1.37
N GLU A 220 -5.07 -0.73 -2.06
CA GLU A 220 -4.02 0.20 -2.49
C GLU A 220 -3.26 0.80 -1.30
N LEU A 221 -3.97 1.30 -0.28
CA LEU A 221 -3.34 1.99 0.84
C LEU A 221 -2.64 1.02 1.80
N LEU A 222 -3.22 -0.15 2.08
CA LEU A 222 -2.55 -1.15 2.91
C LEU A 222 -1.37 -1.81 2.18
N ALA A 223 -1.45 -2.03 0.86
CA ALA A 223 -0.31 -2.52 0.09
C ALA A 223 0.86 -1.54 0.15
N PHE A 224 0.58 -0.24 0.02
CA PHE A 224 1.57 0.82 0.19
C PHE A 224 2.27 0.76 1.57
N ILE A 225 1.50 0.50 2.63
CA ILE A 225 2.02 0.35 4.01
C ILE A 225 2.79 -0.95 4.17
N GLY A 226 2.25 -2.07 3.67
CA GLY A 226 2.88 -3.39 3.75
C GLY A 226 4.24 -3.41 3.07
N LEU A 227 4.35 -2.73 1.93
CA LEU A 227 5.60 -2.51 1.23
C LEU A 227 6.60 -1.68 2.03
N GLN A 228 6.32 -1.10 3.20
CA GLN A 228 7.39 -0.52 4.02
C GLN A 228 8.32 -1.61 4.60
N ARG A 229 7.77 -2.77 4.99
CA ARG A 229 8.54 -3.86 5.61
C ARG A 229 8.62 -5.12 4.76
N PHE A 230 7.54 -5.49 4.10
CA PHE A 230 7.38 -6.76 3.41
C PHE A 230 7.74 -6.59 1.94
N ARG A 231 9.01 -6.86 1.58
CA ARG A 231 9.47 -6.81 0.19
C ARG A 231 9.43 -8.17 -0.46
N PRO A 232 8.90 -8.30 -1.67
CA PRO A 232 9.05 -9.55 -2.39
C PRO A 232 10.52 -9.76 -2.79
N ALA A 233 10.93 -11.02 -2.85
CA ALA A 233 12.23 -11.38 -3.37
C ALA A 233 12.28 -11.15 -4.88
N ARG A 234 13.26 -10.38 -5.35
CA ARG A 234 13.51 -10.21 -6.78
C ARG A 234 14.19 -11.45 -7.35
N VAL A 235 13.66 -12.00 -8.43
CA VAL A 235 14.35 -13.02 -9.21
C VAL A 235 15.39 -12.31 -10.07
N VAL A 236 16.65 -12.67 -9.88
CA VAL A 236 17.82 -11.94 -10.42
C VAL A 236 17.66 -11.59 -11.90
N THR A 237 17.99 -10.34 -12.25
CA THR A 237 17.98 -9.76 -13.62
C THR A 237 16.64 -9.66 -14.34
N GLU A 238 15.53 -10.09 -13.75
CA GLU A 238 14.24 -10.11 -14.42
C GLU A 238 13.19 -9.23 -13.71
N ASN A 239 12.17 -8.82 -14.48
CA ASN A 239 10.95 -8.19 -13.96
C ASN A 239 10.04 -9.25 -13.34
N ARG A 240 10.57 -9.97 -12.35
CA ARG A 240 9.90 -11.08 -11.66
C ARG A 240 10.17 -10.98 -10.16
N TYR A 241 9.11 -11.08 -9.39
CA TYR A 241 9.12 -10.89 -7.95
C TYR A 241 8.33 -12.00 -7.28
N ARG A 242 8.83 -12.48 -6.14
CA ARG A 242 8.25 -13.60 -5.41
C ARG A 242 7.83 -13.21 -4.02
N PHE A 243 6.69 -13.73 -3.60
CA PHE A 243 6.27 -13.70 -2.21
C PHE A 243 5.78 -15.07 -1.77
N SER A 244 5.88 -15.37 -0.48
CA SER A 244 5.35 -16.60 0.09
C SER A 244 4.30 -16.32 1.14
N LEU A 245 3.24 -17.12 1.11
CA LEU A 245 2.28 -17.23 2.19
C LEU A 245 2.86 -18.11 3.28
N TRP A 246 2.60 -17.77 4.52
CA TRP A 246 3.01 -18.53 5.70
C TRP A 246 1.78 -18.91 6.54
N SER A 247 1.85 -20.06 7.20
CA SER A 247 0.74 -20.67 7.94
C SER A 247 0.84 -20.51 9.46
N ASP A 248 2.05 -20.31 9.98
CA ASP A 248 2.28 -20.12 11.41
C ASP A 248 1.97 -18.67 11.82
N PRO A 249 1.39 -18.41 13.01
CA PRO A 249 1.24 -17.05 13.50
C PRO A 249 2.60 -16.36 13.68
N LEU A 250 2.84 -15.29 12.92
CA LEU A 250 4.12 -14.56 12.94
C LEU A 250 3.90 -13.06 13.19
N VAL A 251 4.74 -12.47 14.04
CA VAL A 251 4.88 -11.01 14.19
C VAL A 251 5.54 -10.40 12.93
N PRO A 252 5.35 -9.10 12.61
CA PRO A 252 5.89 -8.49 11.39
C PRO A 252 7.38 -8.73 11.14
N GLU A 253 8.19 -8.74 12.20
CA GLU A 253 9.64 -8.94 12.15
C GLU A 253 10.03 -10.31 11.58
N VAL A 254 9.21 -11.34 11.85
CA VAL A 254 9.44 -12.72 11.41
C VAL A 254 8.61 -13.03 10.14
N ALA A 255 7.44 -12.41 10.01
CA ALA A 255 6.60 -12.53 8.83
C ALA A 255 7.26 -11.90 7.60
N ALA A 256 8.05 -10.83 7.74
CA ALA A 256 8.76 -10.19 6.64
C ALA A 256 9.76 -11.12 5.91
N PRO A 257 10.68 -11.83 6.60
CA PRO A 257 11.52 -12.82 5.94
C PRO A 257 10.73 -14.04 5.40
N ALA A 258 9.59 -14.40 5.98
CA ALA A 258 8.71 -15.42 5.40
C ALA A 258 8.08 -14.94 4.08
N ALA A 259 7.56 -13.72 4.07
CA ALA A 259 6.97 -13.07 2.90
C ALA A 259 7.96 -13.00 1.73
N CYS A 260 9.25 -12.78 1.98
CA CYS A 260 10.29 -12.71 0.94
C CYS A 260 11.01 -14.04 0.66
N CYS A 261 10.40 -15.17 1.02
CA CYS A 261 10.91 -16.53 0.77
C CYS A 261 12.22 -16.89 1.50
N LEU A 262 12.68 -16.09 2.47
CA LEU A 262 13.89 -16.37 3.26
C LEU A 262 13.63 -17.32 4.43
N LEU A 263 12.42 -17.27 5.01
CA LEU A 263 11.96 -18.22 6.02
C LEU A 263 10.95 -19.18 5.39
N LYS A 264 11.27 -20.47 5.40
CA LYS A 264 10.37 -21.52 4.88
C LYS A 264 9.61 -22.16 6.04
N SER A 265 8.28 -22.14 5.97
CA SER A 265 7.41 -22.91 6.86
C SER A 265 6.80 -24.10 6.10
N PRO A 266 6.51 -25.23 6.78
CA PRO A 266 5.70 -26.29 6.19
C PRO A 266 4.37 -25.74 5.67
N GLY A 267 3.99 -26.11 4.44
CA GLY A 267 2.76 -25.60 3.82
C GLY A 267 2.85 -24.19 3.24
N SER A 268 4.02 -23.54 3.30
CA SER A 268 4.21 -22.25 2.61
C SER A 268 3.98 -22.40 1.11
N ARG A 269 3.24 -21.47 0.51
CA ARG A 269 3.01 -21.42 -0.94
C ARG A 269 3.60 -20.14 -1.49
N THR A 270 4.37 -20.28 -2.57
CA THR A 270 5.09 -19.16 -3.17
C THR A 270 4.40 -18.75 -4.46
N PHE A 271 4.32 -17.46 -4.70
CA PHE A 271 3.72 -16.87 -5.89
C PHE A 271 4.77 -15.98 -6.58
N GLU A 272 4.70 -15.91 -7.91
CA GLU A 272 5.53 -15.05 -8.75
C GLU A 272 4.66 -14.05 -9.50
N PHE A 273 4.98 -12.77 -9.41
CA PHE A 273 4.32 -11.72 -10.19
C PHE A 273 5.34 -10.85 -10.93
N ARG A 274 4.83 -10.01 -11.82
CA ARG A 274 5.62 -9.06 -12.61
C ARG A 274 5.04 -7.65 -12.46
N LEU A 275 5.82 -6.64 -12.80
CA LEU A 275 5.32 -5.27 -12.94
C LEU A 275 5.01 -5.00 -14.41
N LEU A 276 3.81 -4.48 -14.70
CA LEU A 276 3.52 -3.93 -16.02
C LEU A 276 4.11 -2.53 -16.11
N TYR A 277 4.91 -2.26 -17.15
CA TYR A 277 5.43 -0.92 -17.43
C TYR A 277 4.48 -0.21 -18.40
N ARG A 278 3.59 0.63 -17.87
CA ARG A 278 2.66 1.45 -18.69
C ARG A 278 3.40 2.58 -19.41
N THR A 279 4.48 3.07 -18.80
CA THR A 279 5.50 3.91 -19.46
C THR A 279 6.88 3.50 -18.92
N LYS A 280 7.95 4.20 -19.31
CA LYS A 280 9.29 3.98 -18.73
C LYS A 280 9.30 4.08 -17.19
N TYR A 281 8.42 4.90 -16.62
CA TYR A 281 8.41 5.20 -15.18
C TYR A 281 7.12 4.78 -14.46
N LEU A 282 5.99 4.71 -15.17
CA LEU A 282 4.69 4.35 -14.60
C LEU A 282 4.50 2.83 -14.63
N LYS A 283 4.26 2.23 -13.48
CA LYS A 283 4.15 0.77 -13.30
C LYS A 283 2.81 0.39 -12.68
N SER A 284 2.40 -0.86 -12.86
CA SER A 284 1.31 -1.49 -12.11
C SER A 284 1.65 -2.94 -11.79
N PHE A 285 0.98 -3.52 -10.80
CA PHE A 285 1.17 -4.93 -10.47
C PHE A 285 0.37 -5.81 -11.45
N LEU A 286 0.96 -6.92 -11.90
CA LEU A 286 0.25 -7.97 -12.64
C LEU A 286 -0.13 -9.12 -11.71
N PRO A 287 -1.14 -9.93 -12.05
CA PRO A 287 -1.50 -11.10 -11.28
C PRO A 287 -0.32 -12.05 -11.07
N ALA A 288 -0.28 -12.67 -9.90
CA ALA A 288 0.73 -13.62 -9.48
C ALA A 288 0.33 -15.05 -9.85
N ASN A 289 1.33 -15.88 -10.17
CA ASN A 289 1.15 -17.31 -10.44
C ASN A 289 1.80 -18.14 -9.34
N PRO A 290 1.18 -19.23 -8.87
CA PRO A 290 1.82 -20.12 -7.91
C PRO A 290 3.08 -20.77 -8.49
N ILE A 291 4.12 -20.89 -7.67
CA ILE A 291 5.39 -21.55 -8.00
C ILE A 291 5.41 -22.91 -7.33
N GLY A 292 5.63 -23.98 -8.11
CA GLY A 292 5.89 -25.32 -7.57
C GLY A 292 4.66 -26.11 -7.12
N GLY A 293 3.47 -25.78 -7.62
CA GLY A 293 2.29 -26.66 -7.52
C GLY A 293 2.02 -27.35 -8.86
N ASN A 294 1.83 -28.68 -8.85
CA ASN A 294 1.17 -29.36 -9.96
C ASN A 294 -0.22 -28.75 -10.14
N ARG A 295 -0.59 -28.47 -11.39
CA ARG A 295 -1.98 -28.16 -11.77
C ARG A 295 -2.91 -29.29 -11.38
#